data_AF-A0A2D6ZLV5-F1
#
_entry.id   AF-A0A2D6ZLV5-F1
#
_cell.length_a   1.000
_cell.length_b   1.000
_cell.length_c   1.000
_cell.angle_alpha   90.00
_cell.angle_beta   90.00
_cell.angle_gamma   90.00
#
_symmetry.space_group_name_H-M   'P 1'
#
loop_
_entity.id
_entity.type
_entity.pdbx_description
1 polymer ?
#
loop_
_entity_poly.entity_id
_entity_poly.type
_entity_poly.pdbx_seq_one_letter_code
_entity_poly.pdbx_strand_id
1 'polypeptide(L)'
;MSENAPPVIPSSLPKSQSTQPSVRPKKSRGWMWFSFFLLFCIFSGSGFFLLIGMVGMSTASFEENTYYEQSLRDNDSSNKIAVIDLNGMIASFAVDASGHNLVQSLKRQFKWANNDSDVKAILFRINSPGGEVLASDQIADIVRDSSKPVISVMGAVAASGGYYVAAPSDWIIAHELTITGSIGVIMSGYSVRNLMDKAGVQPIVFKSGKNKDMLSMNKREEDITDEERQIVEDMIGETFGRFKKVVREGRALDNRDGEDGKTLSKDWESFADGRILSGNKALGQGFVDELGDFDDGIARAIEVADVSDANVIRYNQPMNFSMMFPFLGKSEPQQIKIDWGVELPKLKAGRLYFLSPTLLY
;
A
#
# COMPACT_ATOMS: atom_id res chain seq x y z
N MET A 1 -14.08 -3.23 -105.34
CA MET A 1 -14.76 -1.95 -105.62
C MET A 1 -15.60 -1.61 -104.40
N SER A 2 -15.39 -0.40 -103.84
CA SER A 2 -15.92 0.18 -102.58
C SER A 2 -15.70 -0.61 -101.30
N GLU A 3 -15.51 -0.06 -100.10
CA GLU A 3 -15.23 1.26 -99.55
C GLU A 3 -15.17 1.00 -98.02
N ASN A 4 -14.20 1.56 -97.30
CA ASN A 4 -14.37 2.22 -95.99
C ASN A 4 -13.02 2.44 -95.29
N ALA A 5 -12.91 3.64 -94.73
CA ALA A 5 -11.70 4.31 -94.27
C ALA A 5 -11.14 3.80 -92.92
N PRO A 6 -9.85 4.05 -92.64
CA PRO A 6 -9.31 4.05 -91.27
C PRO A 6 -9.32 5.46 -90.63
N PRO A 7 -9.34 5.56 -89.28
CA PRO A 7 -9.38 6.83 -88.55
C PRO A 7 -7.99 7.49 -88.37
N VAL A 8 -8.00 8.83 -88.28
CA VAL A 8 -6.83 9.72 -88.13
C VAL A 8 -6.70 10.26 -86.70
N ILE A 9 -5.43 10.41 -86.29
CA ILE A 9 -4.79 10.80 -85.01
C ILE A 9 -4.96 12.32 -84.67
N PRO A 10 -4.79 12.77 -83.41
CA PRO A 10 -5.44 13.94 -82.84
C PRO A 10 -4.62 15.24 -82.90
N SER A 11 -5.28 16.39 -82.71
CA SER A 11 -4.62 17.65 -82.34
C SER A 11 -5.58 18.65 -81.68
N SER A 12 -5.22 19.15 -80.50
CA SER A 12 -5.14 20.60 -80.20
C SER A 12 -4.84 20.87 -78.71
N LEU A 13 -4.02 21.88 -78.53
CA LEU A 13 -3.26 22.30 -77.35
C LEU A 13 -4.09 23.07 -76.30
N PRO A 14 -3.56 23.28 -75.08
CA PRO A 14 -4.27 23.90 -73.95
C PRO A 14 -4.34 25.43 -74.06
N LYS A 15 -5.42 26.03 -73.53
CA LYS A 15 -5.61 27.48 -73.40
C LYS A 15 -4.93 28.01 -72.13
N SER A 16 -4.20 29.11 -72.26
CA SER A 16 -3.51 29.85 -71.20
C SER A 16 -4.47 30.61 -70.28
N GLN A 17 -4.15 30.68 -68.99
CA GLN A 17 -4.70 31.67 -68.06
C GLN A 17 -3.58 32.49 -67.42
N SER A 18 -3.90 33.77 -67.19
CA SER A 18 -3.07 34.95 -66.97
C SER A 18 -2.23 34.98 -65.69
N THR A 19 -1.03 35.56 -65.78
CA THR A 19 -0.16 35.94 -64.66
C THR A 19 -0.55 37.29 -64.06
N GLN A 20 -0.73 37.36 -62.74
CA GLN A 20 -0.66 38.61 -61.94
C GLN A 20 0.62 38.61 -61.07
N PRO A 21 1.25 39.77 -60.82
CA PRO A 21 2.55 39.86 -60.14
C PRO A 21 2.46 39.68 -58.61
N SER A 22 3.42 38.96 -58.05
CA SER A 22 3.56 38.67 -56.61
C SER A 22 4.13 39.84 -55.81
N VAL A 23 3.39 40.35 -54.83
CA VAL A 23 3.89 41.31 -53.82
C VAL A 23 4.56 40.54 -52.67
N ARG A 24 5.87 40.72 -52.46
CA ARG A 24 6.57 40.19 -51.27
C ARG A 24 6.19 41.00 -50.02
N PRO A 25 5.74 40.39 -48.90
CA PRO A 25 5.47 41.14 -47.69
C PRO A 25 6.77 41.57 -46.99
N LYS A 26 6.81 42.83 -46.53
CA LYS A 26 7.89 43.38 -45.69
C LYS A 26 7.95 42.62 -44.35
N LYS A 27 9.09 42.01 -44.02
CA LYS A 27 9.34 41.42 -42.69
C LYS A 27 9.30 42.50 -41.62
N SER A 28 8.29 42.48 -40.74
CA SER A 28 8.26 43.35 -39.56
C SER A 28 9.22 42.81 -38.50
N ARG A 29 10.09 43.66 -37.96
CA ARG A 29 11.08 43.29 -36.92
C ARG A 29 10.45 43.09 -35.53
N GLY A 30 9.13 43.24 -35.40
CA GLY A 30 8.41 43.15 -34.12
C GLY A 30 8.45 41.75 -33.49
N TRP A 31 8.49 40.70 -34.31
CA TRP A 31 8.55 39.32 -33.79
C TRP A 31 9.90 38.98 -33.12
N MET A 32 10.98 39.66 -33.53
CA MET A 32 12.28 39.53 -32.85
C MET A 32 12.24 40.10 -31.43
N TRP A 33 11.67 41.30 -31.25
CA TRP A 33 11.55 41.92 -29.93
C TRP A 33 10.62 41.15 -28.99
N PHE A 34 9.52 40.59 -29.52
CA PHE A 34 8.65 39.70 -28.77
C PHE A 34 9.38 38.42 -28.33
N SER A 35 10.17 37.82 -29.22
CA SER A 35 10.97 36.63 -28.88
C SER A 35 12.03 36.92 -27.84
N PHE A 36 12.72 38.06 -27.90
CA PHE A 36 13.69 38.48 -26.89
C PHE A 36 13.03 38.75 -25.53
N PHE A 37 11.87 39.39 -25.51
CA PHE A 37 11.10 39.61 -24.28
C PHE A 37 10.65 38.28 -23.66
N LEU A 38 10.14 37.35 -24.47
CA LEU A 38 9.75 36.01 -24.02
C LEU A 38 10.95 35.25 -23.45
N LEU A 39 12.11 35.29 -24.11
CA LEU A 39 13.33 34.64 -23.62
C LEU A 39 13.79 35.25 -22.29
N PHE A 40 13.72 36.58 -22.17
CA PHE A 40 14.07 37.28 -20.92
C PHE A 40 13.13 36.91 -19.77
N CYS A 41 11.82 36.79 -20.01
CA CYS A 41 10.87 36.30 -19.02
C CYS A 41 11.16 34.85 -18.60
N ILE A 42 11.55 33.98 -19.54
CA ILE A 42 11.91 32.59 -19.23
C ILE A 42 13.21 32.51 -18.41
N PHE A 43 14.24 33.30 -18.76
CA PHE A 43 15.52 33.32 -18.05
C PHE A 43 15.45 34.02 -16.68
N SER A 44 14.67 35.09 -16.55
CA SER A 44 14.44 35.75 -15.25
C SER A 44 13.56 34.90 -14.32
N GLY A 45 12.52 34.25 -14.85
CA GLY A 45 11.67 33.33 -14.10
C GLY A 45 12.41 32.08 -13.63
N SER A 46 13.24 31.48 -14.47
CA SER A 46 14.02 30.29 -14.11
C SER A 46 15.11 30.58 -13.07
N GLY A 47 15.73 31.76 -13.09
CA GLY A 47 16.65 32.20 -12.03
C GLY A 47 15.95 32.38 -10.68
N PHE A 48 14.73 32.90 -10.67
CA PHE A 48 13.93 33.07 -9.45
C PHE A 48 13.47 31.72 -8.85
N PHE A 49 13.10 30.75 -9.71
CA PHE A 49 12.77 29.39 -9.27
C PHE A 49 13.99 28.63 -8.72
N LEU A 50 15.18 28.80 -9.30
CA LEU A 50 16.42 28.20 -8.80
C LEU A 50 16.82 28.76 -7.43
N LEU A 51 16.62 30.07 -7.22
CA LEU A 51 16.90 30.72 -5.94
C LEU A 51 15.94 30.25 -4.83
N ILE A 52 14.64 30.11 -5.13
CA ILE A 52 13.66 29.52 -4.21
C ILE A 52 14.00 28.05 -3.92
N GLY A 53 14.46 27.30 -4.92
CA GLY A 53 14.93 25.92 -4.75
C GLY A 53 16.12 25.81 -3.79
N MET A 54 17.10 26.72 -3.88
CA MET A 54 18.26 26.73 -2.98
C MET A 54 17.93 27.20 -1.55
N VAL A 55 17.04 28.18 -1.40
CA VAL A 55 16.57 28.62 -0.07
C VAL A 55 15.71 27.53 0.60
N GLY A 56 14.88 26.81 -0.17
CA GLY A 56 14.10 25.67 0.31
C GLY A 56 14.93 24.43 0.66
N MET A 57 16.09 24.23 0.02
CA MET A 57 17.02 23.15 0.38
C MET A 57 17.79 23.42 1.68
N SER A 58 17.95 24.68 2.08
CA SER A 58 18.67 25.04 3.30
C SER A 58 17.81 24.95 4.57
N THR A 59 16.48 24.97 4.42
CA THR A 59 15.52 24.75 5.52
C THR A 59 14.96 23.32 5.56
N ALA A 60 15.39 22.45 4.63
CA ALA A 60 15.07 21.02 4.64
C ALA A 60 15.92 20.24 5.68
N SER A 61 16.15 20.84 6.84
CA SER A 61 16.28 20.08 8.07
C SER A 61 14.86 19.70 8.46
N PHE A 62 14.30 18.67 7.83
CA PHE A 62 12.94 18.20 8.10
C PHE A 62 12.79 17.96 9.61
N GLU A 63 11.99 18.79 10.27
CA GLU A 63 11.60 18.58 11.66
C GLU A 63 10.94 17.21 11.79
N GLU A 64 11.58 16.31 12.53
CA GLU A 64 11.15 14.93 12.80
C GLU A 64 9.87 14.86 13.66
N ASN A 65 9.30 16.00 14.07
CA ASN A 65 8.34 16.11 15.18
C ASN A 65 7.03 16.85 14.88
N THR A 66 6.76 17.29 13.64
CA THR A 66 5.51 18.02 13.37
C THR A 66 4.35 17.05 13.14
N TYR A 67 3.55 16.82 14.18
CA TYR A 67 2.22 16.22 14.12
C TYR A 67 1.22 17.12 14.84
N TYR A 68 -0.07 16.90 14.61
CA TYR A 68 -1.11 17.46 15.49
C TYR A 68 -1.98 16.33 16.01
N GLU A 69 -2.43 16.51 17.25
CA GLU A 69 -3.34 15.57 17.90
C GLU A 69 -4.77 15.88 17.44
N GLN A 70 -5.44 14.86 16.93
CA GLN A 70 -6.88 14.88 16.73
C GLN A 70 -7.53 14.16 17.90
N SER A 71 -8.32 14.86 18.70
CA SER A 71 -9.17 14.23 19.71
C SER A 71 -10.30 13.46 19.03
N LEU A 72 -10.40 12.17 19.33
CA LEU A 72 -11.50 11.28 18.96
C LEU A 72 -12.55 11.21 20.07
N ARG A 73 -12.12 11.31 21.33
CA ARG A 73 -12.96 11.35 22.52
C ARG A 73 -12.29 12.27 23.54
N ASP A 74 -13.02 13.27 24.00
CA ASP A 74 -12.55 14.22 25.01
C ASP A 74 -13.35 13.99 26.30
N ASN A 75 -12.64 13.52 27.32
CA ASN A 75 -13.17 13.18 28.64
C ASN A 75 -12.65 14.16 29.71
N ASP A 76 -12.05 15.30 29.32
CA ASP A 76 -11.43 16.26 30.25
C ASP A 76 -10.38 15.63 31.18
N SER A 77 -9.64 14.63 30.66
CA SER A 77 -8.56 13.95 31.37
C SER A 77 -7.18 14.46 30.93
N SER A 78 -6.21 14.42 31.84
CA SER A 78 -4.80 14.66 31.48
C SER A 78 -4.13 13.42 30.86
N ASN A 79 -4.70 12.23 31.07
CA ASN A 79 -4.20 11.00 30.47
C ASN A 79 -4.73 10.85 29.04
N LYS A 80 -3.95 10.18 28.19
CA LYS A 80 -4.29 9.92 26.80
C LYS A 80 -4.13 8.45 26.42
N ILE A 81 -4.96 7.98 25.50
CA ILE A 81 -4.80 6.74 24.76
C ILE A 81 -4.54 7.10 23.30
N ALA A 82 -3.40 6.67 22.76
CA ALA A 82 -3.02 6.97 21.38
C ALA A 82 -3.53 5.88 20.43
N VAL A 83 -4.37 6.27 19.47
CA VAL A 83 -4.88 5.36 18.44
C VAL A 83 -3.96 5.38 17.23
N ILE A 84 -3.39 4.21 16.91
CA ILE A 84 -2.54 4.01 15.73
C ILE A 84 -3.23 3.02 14.80
N ASP A 85 -3.29 3.36 13.51
CA ASP A 85 -4.07 2.66 12.51
C ASP A 85 -3.20 1.91 11.50
N LEU A 86 -3.41 0.61 11.36
CA LEU A 86 -2.89 -0.21 10.27
C LEU A 86 -4.05 -0.65 9.36
N ASN A 87 -4.17 -0.01 8.19
CA ASN A 87 -5.24 -0.30 7.24
C ASN A 87 -4.68 -0.72 5.88
N GLY A 88 -5.20 -1.82 5.34
CA GLY A 88 -4.84 -2.33 4.01
C GLY A 88 -3.63 -3.26 4.01
N MET A 89 -3.06 -3.47 2.83
CA MET A 89 -1.92 -4.37 2.64
C MET A 89 -0.65 -3.80 3.28
N ILE A 90 0.08 -4.64 4.01
CA ILE A 90 1.38 -4.28 4.58
C ILE A 90 2.42 -4.32 3.45
N ALA A 91 2.99 -3.17 3.10
CA ALA A 91 3.97 -3.06 2.03
C ALA A 91 4.97 -1.93 2.31
N SER A 92 6.26 -2.21 2.12
CA SER A 92 7.33 -1.21 2.26
C SER A 92 7.60 -0.41 0.98
N PHE A 93 7.12 -0.91 -0.17
CA PHE A 93 7.28 -0.26 -1.48
C PHE A 93 6.26 0.85 -1.75
N ALA A 94 5.14 0.88 -1.01
CA ALA A 94 4.14 1.93 -1.11
C ALA A 94 4.56 3.13 -0.25
N VAL A 95 4.58 4.31 -0.86
CA VAL A 95 5.00 5.55 -0.22
C VAL A 95 3.81 6.50 -0.15
N ASP A 96 3.61 7.13 1.00
CA ASP A 96 2.57 8.14 1.22
C ASP A 96 2.92 9.49 0.55
N ALA A 97 2.00 10.45 0.64
CA ALA A 97 2.20 11.79 0.08
C ALA A 97 3.38 12.55 0.74
N SER A 98 3.82 12.10 1.91
CA SER A 98 4.94 12.65 2.67
C SER A 98 6.28 11.98 2.34
N GLY A 99 6.30 11.00 1.44
CA GLY A 99 7.53 10.29 1.08
C GLY A 99 7.92 9.16 2.03
N HIS A 100 7.05 8.77 2.98
CA HIS A 100 7.30 7.68 3.90
C HIS A 100 6.55 6.41 3.51
N ASN A 101 7.17 5.25 3.72
CA ASN A 101 6.43 3.99 3.64
C ASN A 101 5.67 3.69 4.93
N LEU A 102 4.79 2.68 4.88
CA LEU A 102 3.95 2.28 6.00
C LEU A 102 4.75 2.00 7.28
N VAL A 103 5.87 1.27 7.17
CA VAL A 103 6.71 0.89 8.32
C VAL A 103 7.29 2.15 8.99
N GLN A 104 7.81 3.09 8.20
CA GLN A 104 8.35 4.35 8.71
C GLN A 104 7.25 5.19 9.39
N SER A 105 6.06 5.25 8.80
CA SER A 105 4.93 6.00 9.35
C SER A 105 4.40 5.39 10.64
N LEU A 106 4.37 4.06 10.78
CA LEU A 106 4.03 3.40 12.05
C LEU A 106 5.13 3.57 13.09
N LYS A 107 6.40 3.35 12.73
CA LYS A 107 7.56 3.56 13.63
C LYS A 107 7.53 4.94 14.27
N ARG A 108 7.22 5.95 13.48
CA ARG A 108 7.14 7.34 13.94
C ARG A 108 5.95 7.58 14.87
N GLN A 109 4.76 7.05 14.56
CA GLN A 109 3.59 7.16 15.44
C GLN A 109 3.81 6.48 16.79
N PHE A 110 4.39 5.27 16.80
CA PHE A 110 4.77 4.58 18.04
C PHE A 110 5.83 5.37 18.81
N LYS A 111 6.84 5.94 18.12
CA LYS A 111 7.83 6.82 18.76
C LYS A 111 7.19 8.05 19.40
N TRP A 112 6.20 8.68 18.76
CA TRP A 112 5.47 9.82 19.33
C TRP A 112 4.68 9.40 20.57
N ALA A 113 3.92 8.30 20.51
CA ALA A 113 3.18 7.76 21.64
C ALA A 113 4.09 7.38 22.82
N ASN A 114 5.24 6.74 22.55
CA ASN A 114 6.18 6.32 23.58
C ASN A 114 6.87 7.50 24.27
N ASN A 115 7.11 8.59 23.53
CA ASN A 115 7.74 9.80 24.06
C ASN A 115 6.77 10.77 24.75
N ASP A 116 5.45 10.62 24.55
CA ASP A 116 4.44 11.42 25.24
C ASP A 116 4.19 10.82 26.65
N SER A 117 4.44 11.63 27.69
CA SER A 117 4.21 11.23 29.08
C SER A 117 2.73 11.09 29.43
N ASP A 118 1.87 11.80 28.71
CA ASP A 118 0.42 11.81 28.93
C ASP A 118 -0.23 10.59 28.29
N VAL A 119 0.37 10.02 27.23
CA VAL A 119 -0.05 8.75 26.65
C VAL A 119 0.27 7.60 27.60
N LYS A 120 -0.76 6.89 28.04
CA LYS A 120 -0.63 5.78 28.99
C LYS A 120 -0.66 4.42 28.32
N ALA A 121 -1.38 4.28 27.21
CA ALA A 121 -1.39 3.07 26.39
C ALA A 121 -1.65 3.41 24.91
N ILE A 122 -1.34 2.46 24.05
CA ILE A 122 -1.53 2.54 22.60
C ILE A 122 -2.65 1.58 22.21
N LEU A 123 -3.66 2.11 21.51
CA LEU A 123 -4.70 1.31 20.89
C LEU A 123 -4.35 1.10 19.40
N PHE A 124 -3.86 -0.10 19.07
CA PHE A 124 -3.41 -0.42 17.73
C PHE A 124 -4.52 -1.09 16.91
N ARG A 125 -5.15 -0.32 16.02
CA ARG A 125 -6.30 -0.78 15.24
C ARG A 125 -5.84 -1.39 13.92
N ILE A 126 -6.18 -2.66 13.69
CA ILE A 126 -5.68 -3.45 12.56
C ILE A 126 -6.83 -3.86 11.64
N ASN A 127 -6.76 -3.45 10.38
CA ASN A 127 -7.66 -3.88 9.32
C ASN A 127 -6.85 -4.24 8.07
N SER A 128 -6.16 -5.38 8.12
CA SER A 128 -5.18 -5.81 7.13
C SER A 128 -5.33 -7.30 6.77
N PRO A 129 -5.28 -7.65 5.47
CA PRO A 129 -5.15 -9.04 5.04
C PRO A 129 -3.71 -9.58 5.16
N GLY A 130 -2.76 -8.78 5.67
CA GLY A 130 -1.34 -9.07 5.69
C GLY A 130 -0.58 -8.39 4.55
N GLY A 131 0.55 -8.97 4.16
CA GLY A 131 1.39 -8.43 3.10
C GLY A 131 2.84 -8.89 3.19
N GLU A 132 3.75 -7.99 2.90
CA GLU A 132 5.18 -8.25 2.87
C GLU A 132 5.72 -8.73 4.23
N VAL A 133 6.47 -9.85 4.20
CA VAL A 133 7.02 -10.50 5.39
C VAL A 133 7.93 -9.57 6.18
N LEU A 134 8.92 -8.95 5.53
CA LEU A 134 9.90 -8.10 6.22
C LEU A 134 9.26 -6.86 6.83
N ALA A 135 8.34 -6.21 6.10
CA ALA A 135 7.60 -5.07 6.63
C ALA A 135 6.74 -5.44 7.84
N SER A 136 6.09 -6.62 7.79
CA SER A 136 5.32 -7.14 8.94
C SER A 136 6.23 -7.43 10.14
N ASP A 137 7.42 -8.00 9.90
CA ASP A 137 8.39 -8.28 10.96
C ASP A 137 8.91 -7.02 11.64
N GLN A 138 9.24 -6.00 10.86
CA GLN A 138 9.65 -4.69 11.39
C GLN A 138 8.54 -4.01 12.21
N ILE A 139 7.27 -4.15 11.81
CA ILE A 139 6.14 -3.61 12.57
C ILE A 139 5.92 -4.42 13.85
N ALA A 140 6.06 -5.75 13.81
CA ALA A 140 5.96 -6.59 15.00
C ALA A 140 7.06 -6.24 16.03
N ASP A 141 8.28 -5.96 15.58
CA ASP A 141 9.35 -5.46 16.45
C ASP A 141 8.97 -4.10 17.08
N ILE A 142 8.36 -3.18 16.33
CA ILE A 142 7.89 -1.87 16.85
C ILE A 142 6.81 -2.07 17.94
N VAL A 143 5.88 -3.01 17.74
CA VAL A 143 4.82 -3.32 18.70
C VAL A 143 5.41 -3.95 19.96
N ARG A 144 6.27 -4.97 19.79
CA ARG A 144 6.90 -5.70 20.91
C ARG A 144 7.80 -4.81 21.75
N ASP A 145 8.56 -3.93 21.11
CA ASP A 145 9.55 -3.07 21.78
C ASP A 145 8.91 -1.74 22.24
N SER A 146 7.59 -1.63 22.21
CA SER A 146 6.85 -0.47 22.73
C SER A 146 7.06 -0.35 24.25
N SER A 147 7.31 0.88 24.72
CA SER A 147 7.43 1.16 26.16
C SER A 147 6.08 1.45 26.84
N LYS A 148 5.01 1.46 26.06
CA LYS A 148 3.62 1.65 26.52
C LYS A 148 2.85 0.37 26.21
N PRO A 149 1.90 -0.06 27.07
CA PRO A 149 1.03 -1.18 26.78
C PRO A 149 0.32 -0.99 25.43
N VAL A 150 0.33 -2.02 24.60
CA VAL A 150 -0.27 -2.04 23.27
C VAL A 150 -1.48 -2.97 23.25
N ILE A 151 -2.65 -2.40 23.00
CA ILE A 151 -3.92 -3.11 22.91
C ILE A 151 -4.28 -3.14 21.43
N SER A 152 -4.17 -4.31 20.81
CA SER A 152 -4.56 -4.51 19.41
C SER A 152 -6.06 -4.72 19.29
N VAL A 153 -6.73 -3.95 18.42
CA VAL A 153 -8.15 -4.14 18.08
C VAL A 153 -8.26 -4.52 16.61
N MET A 154 -8.72 -5.74 16.35
CA MET A 154 -8.90 -6.24 15.01
C MET A 154 -10.24 -5.76 14.43
N GLY A 155 -10.17 -5.11 13.28
CA GLY A 155 -11.34 -4.75 12.48
C GLY A 155 -11.90 -5.95 11.71
N ALA A 156 -12.46 -5.69 10.53
CA ALA A 156 -13.07 -6.74 9.70
C ALA A 156 -12.09 -7.86 9.31
N VAL A 157 -10.82 -7.52 9.05
CA VAL A 157 -9.77 -8.48 8.68
C VAL A 157 -8.48 -8.13 9.41
N ALA A 158 -7.86 -9.10 10.07
CA ALA A 158 -6.52 -9.02 10.65
C ALA A 158 -5.85 -10.38 10.52
N ALA A 159 -5.49 -10.75 9.29
CA ALA A 159 -5.02 -12.08 8.92
C ALA A 159 -3.58 -12.05 8.39
N SER A 160 -2.88 -13.18 8.45
CA SER A 160 -1.49 -13.34 7.98
C SER A 160 -0.59 -12.27 8.61
N GLY A 161 0.09 -11.42 7.82
CA GLY A 161 0.87 -10.29 8.33
C GLY A 161 0.10 -9.37 9.30
N GLY A 162 -1.23 -9.22 9.14
CA GLY A 162 -2.06 -8.47 10.08
C GLY A 162 -2.18 -9.13 11.45
N TYR A 163 -2.20 -10.47 11.51
CA TYR A 163 -2.10 -11.21 12.76
C TYR A 163 -0.67 -11.22 13.30
N TYR A 164 0.33 -11.32 12.41
CA TYR A 164 1.75 -11.29 12.75
C TYR A 164 2.13 -10.06 13.58
N VAL A 165 1.65 -8.88 13.20
CA VAL A 165 1.93 -7.63 13.92
C VAL A 165 1.07 -7.43 15.17
N ALA A 166 -0.08 -8.11 15.27
CA ALA A 166 -0.93 -8.09 16.45
C ALA A 166 -0.41 -9.01 17.56
N ALA A 167 0.22 -10.13 17.18
CA ALA A 167 0.65 -11.18 18.10
C ALA A 167 1.53 -10.69 19.28
N PRO A 168 2.45 -9.71 19.11
CA PRO A 168 3.25 -9.19 20.21
C PRO A 168 2.56 -8.15 21.11
N SER A 169 1.29 -7.81 20.87
CA SER A 169 0.54 -6.90 21.73
C SER A 169 0.21 -7.52 23.08
N ASP A 170 0.15 -6.68 24.11
CA ASP A 170 -0.22 -7.06 25.48
C ASP A 170 -1.63 -7.61 25.57
N TRP A 171 -2.54 -7.08 24.75
CA TRP A 171 -3.91 -7.56 24.63
C TRP A 171 -4.39 -7.51 23.19
N ILE A 172 -5.16 -8.52 22.76
CA ILE A 172 -5.74 -8.59 21.43
C ILE A 172 -7.25 -8.79 21.51
N ILE A 173 -8.00 -7.84 20.96
CA ILE A 173 -9.46 -7.88 20.85
C ILE A 173 -9.85 -8.12 19.39
N ALA A 174 -10.84 -8.96 19.17
CA ALA A 174 -11.44 -9.16 17.84
C ALA A 174 -12.95 -9.25 17.92
N HIS A 175 -13.66 -8.77 16.90
CA HIS A 175 -15.10 -9.02 16.80
C HIS A 175 -15.34 -10.50 16.44
N GLU A 176 -16.50 -11.07 16.82
CA GLU A 176 -16.83 -12.46 16.48
C GLU A 176 -16.78 -12.77 14.97
N LEU A 177 -17.09 -11.76 14.16
CA LEU A 177 -17.07 -11.80 12.69
C LEU A 177 -15.74 -11.36 12.06
N THR A 178 -14.75 -10.97 12.86
CA THR A 178 -13.40 -10.67 12.35
C THR A 178 -12.82 -11.89 11.67
N ILE A 179 -12.22 -11.68 10.49
CA ILE A 179 -11.42 -12.69 9.80
C ILE A 179 -9.97 -12.52 10.22
N THR A 180 -9.43 -13.50 10.93
CA THR A 180 -8.03 -13.53 11.39
C THR A 180 -7.39 -14.90 11.11
N GLY A 181 -6.30 -15.25 11.81
CA GLY A 181 -5.50 -16.43 11.52
C GLY A 181 -4.72 -16.23 10.22
N SER A 182 -4.84 -17.16 9.27
CA SER A 182 -4.01 -17.22 8.06
C SER A 182 -2.52 -17.23 8.41
N ILE A 183 -2.17 -17.97 9.45
CA ILE A 183 -0.78 -18.15 9.88
C ILE A 183 -0.13 -19.11 8.89
N GLY A 184 0.64 -18.55 7.98
CA GLY A 184 1.25 -19.24 6.86
C GLY A 184 2.07 -18.28 6.01
N VAL A 185 2.86 -18.83 5.11
CA VAL A 185 3.73 -18.08 4.20
C VAL A 185 3.55 -18.64 2.81
N ILE A 186 3.40 -17.76 1.82
CA ILE A 186 3.30 -18.15 0.42
C ILE A 186 4.31 -17.37 -0.40
N MET A 187 4.85 -18.03 -1.42
CA MET A 187 5.55 -17.40 -2.53
C MET A 187 4.85 -17.85 -3.80
N SER A 188 4.35 -16.89 -4.58
CA SER A 188 3.57 -17.18 -5.78
C SER A 188 4.11 -16.39 -6.97
N GLY A 189 4.07 -17.01 -8.15
CA GLY A 189 4.36 -16.37 -9.41
C GLY A 189 3.60 -17.05 -10.54
N TYR A 190 3.75 -16.54 -11.75
CA TYR A 190 3.17 -17.14 -12.96
C TYR A 190 4.28 -17.47 -13.94
N SER A 191 4.19 -18.61 -14.60
CA SER A 191 4.96 -18.86 -15.82
C SER A 191 4.17 -18.35 -17.03
N VAL A 192 4.83 -17.60 -17.90
CA VAL A 192 4.29 -17.17 -19.19
C VAL A 192 4.92 -17.94 -20.35
N ARG A 193 5.73 -18.97 -20.05
CA ARG A 193 6.53 -19.68 -21.05
C ARG A 193 5.70 -20.28 -22.19
N ASN A 194 4.57 -20.90 -21.85
CA ASN A 194 3.66 -21.49 -22.83
C ASN A 194 2.99 -20.45 -23.74
N LEU A 195 2.76 -19.23 -23.23
CA LEU A 195 2.27 -18.12 -24.04
C LEU A 195 3.33 -17.64 -25.03
N MET A 196 4.59 -17.55 -24.57
CA MET A 196 5.72 -17.16 -25.42
C MET A 196 5.93 -18.15 -26.58
N ASP A 197 5.81 -19.45 -26.33
CA ASP A 197 5.89 -20.47 -27.39
C ASP A 197 4.83 -20.27 -28.48
N LYS A 198 3.58 -20.00 -28.07
CA LYS A 198 2.48 -19.71 -29.01
C LYS A 198 2.73 -18.44 -29.82
N ALA A 199 3.38 -17.45 -29.22
CA ALA A 199 3.74 -16.20 -29.87
C ALA A 199 5.04 -16.30 -30.70
N GLY A 200 5.72 -17.44 -30.72
CA GLY A 200 7.01 -17.61 -31.38
C GLY A 200 8.16 -16.87 -30.70
N VAL A 201 8.01 -16.46 -29.43
CA VAL A 201 9.03 -15.78 -28.65
C VAL A 201 9.83 -16.81 -27.87
N GLN A 202 11.16 -16.79 -28.03
CA GLN A 202 12.07 -17.68 -27.32
C GLN A 202 12.96 -16.88 -26.36
N PRO A 203 12.83 -17.07 -25.04
CA PRO A 203 13.72 -16.42 -24.09
C PRO A 203 15.12 -17.05 -24.18
N ILE A 204 16.16 -16.21 -24.31
CA ILE A 204 17.55 -16.62 -24.27
C ILE A 204 18.15 -16.08 -22.97
N VAL A 205 18.68 -16.97 -22.11
CA VAL A 205 19.23 -16.61 -20.79
C VAL A 205 20.70 -17.03 -20.73
N PHE A 206 21.59 -16.05 -20.56
CA PHE A 206 22.99 -16.27 -20.21
C PHE A 206 23.17 -15.95 -18.73
N LYS A 207 23.70 -16.89 -17.94
CA LYS A 207 23.76 -16.78 -16.49
C LYS A 207 25.12 -17.18 -15.93
N SER A 208 25.54 -16.49 -14.87
CA SER A 208 26.81 -16.73 -14.17
C SER A 208 26.77 -17.93 -13.22
N GLY A 209 25.57 -18.44 -12.89
CA GLY A 209 25.40 -19.58 -11.99
C GLY A 209 24.09 -20.31 -12.25
N LYS A 210 24.04 -21.60 -11.88
CA LYS A 210 22.93 -22.51 -12.21
C LYS A 210 21.54 -22.01 -11.78
N ASN A 211 21.41 -21.46 -10.57
CA ASN A 211 20.13 -21.06 -9.96
C ASN A 211 19.81 -19.56 -10.15
N LYS A 212 20.57 -18.84 -10.99
CA LYS A 212 20.43 -17.37 -11.13
C LYS A 212 19.13 -16.94 -11.81
N ASP A 213 18.45 -17.87 -12.48
CA ASP A 213 17.16 -17.72 -13.13
C ASP A 213 16.04 -18.49 -12.41
N MET A 214 16.27 -18.92 -11.16
CA MET A 214 15.23 -19.45 -10.29
C MET A 214 14.09 -18.42 -10.15
N LEU A 215 12.85 -18.90 -10.02
CA LEU A 215 11.62 -18.06 -10.01
C LEU A 215 11.38 -17.26 -11.30
N SER A 216 12.12 -17.52 -12.39
CA SER A 216 11.87 -16.85 -13.67
C SER A 216 10.51 -17.26 -14.25
N MET A 217 9.72 -16.28 -14.66
CA MET A 217 8.45 -16.47 -15.38
C MET A 217 8.65 -17.13 -16.76
N ASN A 218 9.89 -17.22 -17.25
CA ASN A 218 10.24 -17.80 -18.53
C ASN A 218 10.48 -19.31 -18.46
N LYS A 219 10.53 -19.91 -17.27
CA LYS A 219 10.70 -21.37 -17.12
C LYS A 219 9.37 -22.09 -17.30
N ARG A 220 9.38 -23.28 -17.89
CA ARG A 220 8.26 -24.22 -17.74
C ARG A 220 8.31 -24.84 -16.36
N GLU A 221 7.19 -25.39 -15.92
CA GLU A 221 7.14 -26.10 -14.64
C GLU A 221 8.10 -27.29 -14.63
N GLU A 222 8.23 -27.99 -15.76
CA GLU A 222 9.16 -29.10 -15.94
C GLU A 222 10.65 -28.69 -15.89
N ASP A 223 10.96 -27.41 -16.15
CA ASP A 223 12.33 -26.88 -16.13
C ASP A 223 12.78 -26.43 -14.73
N ILE A 224 11.86 -26.38 -13.76
CA ILE A 224 12.17 -26.06 -12.37
C ILE A 224 12.73 -27.31 -11.71
N THR A 225 14.01 -27.27 -11.36
CA THR A 225 14.71 -28.43 -10.78
C THR A 225 14.26 -28.69 -9.34
N ASP A 226 14.42 -29.92 -8.87
CA ASP A 226 14.16 -30.27 -7.46
C ASP A 226 15.02 -29.45 -6.50
N GLU A 227 16.24 -29.09 -6.90
CA GLU A 227 17.11 -28.20 -6.12
C GLU A 227 16.52 -26.79 -6.01
N GLU A 228 16.02 -26.21 -7.10
CA GLU A 228 15.36 -24.91 -7.06
C GLU A 228 14.10 -24.93 -6.20
N ARG A 229 13.33 -26.02 -6.27
CA ARG A 229 12.14 -26.23 -5.42
C ARG A 229 12.54 -26.27 -3.95
N GLN A 230 13.52 -27.10 -3.59
CA GLN A 230 13.99 -27.23 -2.22
C GLN A 230 14.50 -25.89 -1.65
N ILE A 231 15.26 -25.11 -2.43
CA ILE A 231 15.75 -23.79 -1.98
C ILE A 231 14.57 -22.86 -1.63
N VAL A 232 13.53 -22.83 -2.47
CA VAL A 232 12.35 -21.98 -2.23
C VAL A 232 11.54 -22.50 -1.05
N GLU A 233 11.33 -23.81 -0.95
CA GLU A 233 10.61 -24.46 0.15
C GLU A 233 11.32 -24.26 1.50
N ASP A 234 12.65 -24.36 1.54
CA ASP A 234 13.45 -24.11 2.74
C ASP A 234 13.27 -22.66 3.21
N MET A 235 13.36 -21.68 2.29
CA MET A 235 13.16 -20.28 2.60
C MET A 235 11.73 -19.98 3.10
N ILE A 236 10.71 -20.63 2.52
CA ILE A 236 9.33 -20.55 3.02
C ILE A 236 9.24 -21.17 4.41
N GLY A 237 9.86 -22.33 4.63
CA GLY A 237 9.89 -23.04 5.91
C GLY A 237 10.56 -22.24 7.03
N GLU A 238 11.70 -21.61 6.75
CA GLU A 238 12.39 -20.71 7.68
C GLU A 238 11.50 -19.52 8.07
N THR A 239 10.88 -18.89 7.07
CA THR A 239 9.97 -17.75 7.29
C THR A 239 8.74 -18.15 8.10
N PHE A 240 8.16 -19.31 7.81
CA PHE A 240 7.03 -19.85 8.54
C PHE A 240 7.40 -20.23 9.99
N GLY A 241 8.60 -20.79 10.19
CA GLY A 241 9.18 -21.03 11.50
C GLY A 241 9.29 -19.74 12.33
N ARG A 242 9.73 -18.64 11.71
CA ARG A 242 9.76 -17.31 12.34
C ARG A 242 8.36 -16.81 12.71
N PHE A 243 7.37 -16.96 11.83
CA PHE A 243 5.98 -16.59 12.14
C PHE A 243 5.47 -17.36 13.37
N LYS A 244 5.63 -18.69 13.40
CA LYS A 244 5.24 -19.48 14.57
C LYS A 244 5.96 -19.04 15.85
N LYS A 245 7.24 -18.65 15.74
CA LYS A 245 8.01 -18.12 16.87
C LYS A 245 7.40 -16.82 17.42
N VAL A 246 7.11 -15.85 16.55
CA VAL A 246 6.48 -14.58 16.94
C VAL A 246 5.13 -14.81 17.61
N VAL A 247 4.30 -15.71 17.08
CA VAL A 247 3.01 -16.06 17.70
C VAL A 247 3.22 -16.69 19.07
N ARG A 248 4.14 -17.65 19.20
CA ARG A 248 4.41 -18.32 20.48
C ARG A 248 4.92 -17.35 21.55
N GLU A 249 5.85 -16.48 21.18
CA GLU A 249 6.47 -15.52 22.10
C GLU A 249 5.50 -14.39 22.48
N GLY A 250 4.80 -13.80 21.50
CA GLY A 250 3.87 -12.70 21.75
C GLY A 250 2.62 -13.12 22.55
N ARG A 251 2.22 -14.39 22.47
CA ARG A 251 1.07 -14.92 23.21
C ARG A 251 1.45 -15.61 24.52
N ALA A 252 2.73 -15.57 24.91
CA ALA A 252 3.17 -16.00 26.24
C ALA A 252 2.85 -14.91 27.27
N LEU A 253 2.27 -15.29 28.42
CA LEU A 253 1.85 -14.32 29.44
C LEU A 253 3.02 -13.52 30.03
N ASP A 254 4.21 -14.13 30.13
CA ASP A 254 5.40 -13.47 30.70
C ASP A 254 5.88 -12.25 29.89
N ASN A 255 5.40 -12.09 28.66
CA ASN A 255 5.76 -11.00 27.75
C ASN A 255 4.65 -9.95 27.59
N ARG A 256 3.63 -9.96 28.46
CA ARG A 256 2.42 -9.15 28.29
C ARG A 256 2.00 -8.47 29.59
N ASP A 257 1.53 -7.24 29.47
CA ASP A 257 0.87 -6.54 30.57
C ASP A 257 -0.62 -6.94 30.65
N GLY A 258 -0.95 -7.85 31.59
CA GLY A 258 -2.33 -8.29 31.86
C GLY A 258 -2.43 -9.76 32.31
N GLU A 259 -2.79 -10.01 33.57
CA GLU A 259 -2.79 -11.36 34.18
C GLU A 259 -3.92 -12.29 33.69
N ASP A 260 -4.95 -11.76 33.04
CA ASP A 260 -6.19 -12.47 32.67
C ASP A 260 -6.28 -12.85 31.17
N GLY A 261 -5.19 -12.66 30.43
CA GLY A 261 -5.10 -12.95 29.00
C GLY A 261 -5.26 -14.43 28.62
N LYS A 262 -5.59 -14.70 27.35
CA LYS A 262 -5.64 -16.06 26.82
C LYS A 262 -4.25 -16.54 26.41
N THR A 263 -3.88 -17.74 26.86
CA THR A 263 -2.74 -18.49 26.35
C THR A 263 -3.12 -19.31 25.13
N LEU A 264 -2.17 -19.53 24.23
CA LEU A 264 -2.33 -20.47 23.12
C LEU A 264 -2.76 -21.86 23.60
N SER A 265 -3.72 -22.46 22.90
CA SER A 265 -4.12 -23.85 23.13
C SER A 265 -2.95 -24.81 22.89
N LYS A 266 -2.99 -26.03 23.44
CA LYS A 266 -1.91 -27.01 23.22
C LYS A 266 -1.74 -27.43 21.75
N ASP A 267 -2.81 -27.33 20.97
CA ASP A 267 -2.91 -27.73 19.58
C ASP A 267 -2.94 -26.55 18.59
N TRP A 268 -2.60 -25.34 19.05
CA TRP A 268 -2.68 -24.12 18.22
C TRP A 268 -1.90 -24.23 16.90
N GLU A 269 -0.78 -24.97 16.88
CA GLU A 269 0.03 -25.15 15.67
C GLU A 269 -0.74 -25.89 14.55
N SER A 270 -1.76 -26.68 14.88
CA SER A 270 -2.63 -27.32 13.87
C SER A 270 -3.53 -26.32 13.13
N PHE A 271 -3.71 -25.12 13.69
CA PHE A 271 -4.40 -23.99 13.06
C PHE A 271 -3.43 -23.07 12.30
N ALA A 272 -2.13 -23.33 12.35
CA ALA A 272 -1.11 -22.63 11.59
C ALA A 272 -0.84 -23.31 10.24
N ASP A 273 -1.88 -23.61 9.48
CA ASP A 273 -1.79 -24.24 8.15
C ASP A 273 -2.23 -23.28 7.02
N GLY A 274 -2.28 -21.98 7.31
CA GLY A 274 -2.72 -20.94 6.38
C GLY A 274 -4.24 -20.73 6.31
N ARG A 275 -5.07 -21.49 7.05
CA ARG A 275 -6.53 -21.25 7.07
C ARG A 275 -6.88 -19.94 7.77
N ILE A 276 -7.97 -19.31 7.34
CA ILE A 276 -8.58 -18.19 8.07
C ILE A 276 -9.45 -18.70 9.24
N LEU A 277 -9.63 -17.85 10.24
CA LEU A 277 -10.44 -18.11 11.43
C LEU A 277 -11.40 -16.95 11.69
N SER A 278 -12.56 -17.24 12.27
CA SER A 278 -13.41 -16.22 12.89
C SER A 278 -12.83 -15.76 14.23
N GLY A 279 -13.23 -14.59 14.72
CA GLY A 279 -12.85 -14.11 16.05
C GLY A 279 -13.19 -15.11 17.16
N ASN A 280 -14.39 -15.71 17.10
CA ASN A 280 -14.81 -16.77 18.03
C ASN A 280 -13.83 -17.96 18.05
N LYS A 281 -13.39 -18.42 16.88
CA LYS A 281 -12.46 -19.56 16.80
C LYS A 281 -11.05 -19.15 17.23
N ALA A 282 -10.63 -17.94 16.93
CA ALA A 282 -9.36 -17.38 17.37
C ALA A 282 -9.29 -17.26 18.90
N LEU A 283 -10.37 -16.80 19.55
CA LEU A 283 -10.47 -16.74 21.01
C LEU A 283 -10.31 -18.15 21.61
N GLY A 284 -11.04 -19.12 21.06
CA GLY A 284 -10.96 -20.51 21.51
C GLY A 284 -9.60 -21.19 21.32
N GLN A 285 -8.69 -20.61 20.53
CA GLN A 285 -7.31 -21.09 20.36
C GLN A 285 -6.28 -20.21 21.11
N GLY A 286 -6.72 -19.16 21.79
CA GLY A 286 -5.84 -18.19 22.46
C GLY A 286 -5.09 -17.25 21.52
N PHE A 287 -5.52 -17.17 20.25
CA PHE A 287 -4.97 -16.23 19.30
C PHE A 287 -5.39 -14.79 19.57
N VAL A 288 -6.54 -14.60 20.22
CA VAL A 288 -7.01 -13.33 20.77
C VAL A 288 -7.40 -13.53 22.23
N ASP A 289 -7.47 -12.44 22.99
CA ASP A 289 -7.78 -12.45 24.42
C ASP A 289 -9.26 -12.28 24.71
N GLU A 290 -9.92 -11.47 23.88
CA GLU A 290 -11.26 -10.99 24.13
C GLU A 290 -12.05 -10.79 22.83
N LEU A 291 -13.37 -10.94 22.94
CA LEU A 291 -14.28 -10.55 21.87
C LEU A 291 -14.85 -9.18 22.18
N GLY A 292 -14.77 -8.29 21.20
CA GLY A 292 -15.22 -6.92 21.37
C GLY A 292 -14.89 -6.05 20.17
N ASP A 293 -14.96 -4.76 20.38
CA ASP A 293 -14.72 -3.75 19.37
C ASP A 293 -13.77 -2.64 19.83
N PHE A 294 -13.92 -1.46 19.23
CA PHE A 294 -13.09 -0.30 19.49
C PHE A 294 -13.32 0.28 20.89
N ASP A 295 -14.56 0.32 21.38
CA ASP A 295 -14.87 0.85 22.69
C ASP A 295 -14.36 -0.10 23.79
N ASP A 296 -14.48 -1.42 23.60
CA ASP A 296 -13.90 -2.42 24.50
C ASP A 296 -12.37 -2.29 24.56
N GLY A 297 -11.74 -2.00 23.42
CA GLY A 297 -10.31 -1.72 23.35
C GLY A 297 -9.88 -0.48 24.14
N ILE A 298 -10.69 0.59 24.11
CA ILE A 298 -10.44 1.77 24.95
C ILE A 298 -10.57 1.41 26.43
N ALA A 299 -11.64 0.70 26.80
CA ALA A 299 -11.87 0.28 28.18
C ALA A 299 -10.71 -0.58 28.70
N ARG A 300 -10.24 -1.55 27.91
CA ARG A 300 -9.09 -2.38 28.25
C ARG A 300 -7.80 -1.57 28.35
N ALA A 301 -7.58 -0.60 27.46
CA ALA A 301 -6.40 0.25 27.51
C ALA A 301 -6.37 1.13 28.76
N ILE A 302 -7.54 1.60 29.24
CA ILE A 302 -7.69 2.34 30.50
C ILE A 302 -7.40 1.43 31.70
N GLU A 303 -7.92 0.20 31.69
CA GLU A 303 -7.69 -0.80 32.73
C GLU A 303 -6.22 -1.19 32.87
N VAL A 304 -5.58 -1.58 31.76
CA VAL A 304 -4.15 -1.98 31.74
C VAL A 304 -3.23 -0.81 32.12
N ALA A 305 -3.62 0.42 31.76
CA ALA A 305 -2.89 1.62 32.14
C ALA A 305 -3.08 2.04 33.61
N ASP A 306 -3.98 1.40 34.36
CA ASP A 306 -4.36 1.75 35.73
C ASP A 306 -4.71 3.24 35.90
N VAL A 307 -5.55 3.76 34.99
CA VAL A 307 -6.05 5.14 35.06
C VAL A 307 -7.56 5.18 35.16
N SER A 308 -8.11 6.23 35.77
CA SER A 308 -9.56 6.37 35.94
C SER A 308 -10.28 6.74 34.64
N ASP A 309 -9.64 7.57 33.81
CA ASP A 309 -10.18 8.04 32.53
C ASP A 309 -9.05 8.61 31.66
N ALA A 310 -9.28 8.67 30.34
CA ALA A 310 -8.32 9.19 29.38
C ALA A 310 -9.02 9.79 28.14
N ASN A 311 -8.36 10.78 27.54
CA ASN A 311 -8.71 11.27 26.21
C ASN A 311 -8.24 10.26 25.16
N VAL A 312 -8.99 10.11 24.09
CA VAL A 312 -8.61 9.24 22.97
C VAL A 312 -8.14 10.12 21.84
N ILE A 313 -6.88 10.00 21.45
CA ILE A 313 -6.27 10.85 20.42
C ILE A 313 -5.76 10.03 19.24
N ARG A 314 -5.61 10.68 18.08
CA ARG A 314 -4.88 10.16 16.92
C ARG A 314 -3.87 11.20 16.46
N TYR A 315 -2.67 10.74 16.08
CA TYR A 315 -1.69 11.60 15.43
C TYR A 315 -2.01 11.75 13.95
N ASN A 316 -2.17 12.99 13.50
CA ASN A 316 -2.29 13.31 12.08
C ASN A 316 -1.06 14.09 11.62
N GLN A 317 -0.65 13.84 10.37
CA GLN A 317 0.38 14.65 9.74
C GLN A 317 -0.21 15.98 9.25
N PRO A 318 0.50 17.11 9.44
CA PRO A 318 0.08 18.37 8.86
C PRO A 318 0.05 18.25 7.34
N MET A 319 -1.05 18.71 6.74
CA MET A 319 -1.17 18.82 5.28
C MET A 319 -0.18 19.90 4.81
N ASN A 320 0.98 19.48 4.29
CA ASN A 320 1.91 20.42 3.67
C ASN A 320 1.45 20.73 2.25
N PHE A 321 1.60 21.99 1.82
CA PHE A 321 1.25 22.42 0.44
C PHE A 321 2.02 21.61 -0.62
N SER A 322 3.20 21.09 -0.28
CA SER A 322 3.97 20.13 -1.09
C SER A 322 3.23 18.82 -1.38
N MET A 323 2.33 18.37 -0.49
CA MET A 323 1.51 17.16 -0.66
C MET A 323 0.37 17.33 -1.68
N MET A 324 0.09 18.56 -2.12
CA MET A 324 -0.89 18.84 -3.18
C MET A 324 -0.29 18.73 -4.60
N PHE A 325 1.04 18.82 -4.75
CA PHE A 325 1.70 18.78 -6.07
C PHE A 325 1.49 17.47 -6.85
N PRO A 326 1.49 16.27 -6.22
CA PRO A 326 1.18 15.03 -6.94
C PRO A 326 -0.22 14.99 -7.56
N PHE A 327 -1.18 15.78 -7.05
CA PHE A 327 -2.53 15.89 -7.63
C PHE A 327 -2.58 16.78 -8.86
N LEU A 328 -1.66 17.75 -9.00
CA LEU A 328 -1.56 18.60 -10.19
C LEU A 328 -0.90 17.90 -11.39
N GLY A 329 -0.20 16.79 -11.17
CA GLY A 329 0.53 16.05 -12.21
C GLY A 329 -0.11 14.74 -12.68
N LYS A 330 -1.18 14.28 -12.03
CA LYS A 330 -1.90 13.05 -12.43
C LYS A 330 -3.00 13.41 -13.43
N SER A 331 -2.74 13.24 -14.73
CA SER A 331 -3.85 13.02 -15.66
C SER A 331 -4.43 11.65 -15.34
N GLU A 332 -5.52 11.61 -14.56
CA GLU A 332 -6.30 10.39 -14.45
C GLU A 332 -6.64 9.92 -15.87
N PRO A 333 -6.30 8.69 -16.27
CA PRO A 333 -6.83 8.15 -17.50
C PRO A 333 -8.35 8.15 -17.36
N GLN A 334 -9.05 8.88 -18.23
CA GLN A 334 -10.50 8.79 -18.36
C GLN A 334 -10.84 7.34 -18.70
N GLN A 335 -11.09 6.52 -17.68
CA GLN A 335 -11.80 5.27 -17.87
C GLN A 335 -13.23 5.65 -18.20
N ILE A 336 -13.63 5.40 -19.45
CA ILE A 336 -15.03 5.49 -19.87
C ILE A 336 -15.79 4.46 -19.03
N LYS A 337 -16.45 4.92 -17.97
CA LYS A 337 -17.43 4.14 -17.22
C LYS A 337 -18.73 4.19 -18.02
N ILE A 338 -19.20 3.02 -18.45
CA ILE A 338 -20.59 2.85 -18.86
C ILE A 338 -21.39 2.80 -17.55
N ASP A 339 -22.06 3.91 -17.24
CA ASP A 339 -22.88 4.06 -16.05
C ASP A 339 -24.26 3.43 -16.31
N TRP A 340 -24.57 2.34 -15.60
CA TRP A 340 -25.86 1.66 -15.67
C TRP A 340 -26.89 2.23 -14.67
N GLY A 341 -26.61 3.38 -14.03
CA GLY A 341 -27.51 4.00 -13.06
C GLY A 341 -27.60 3.27 -11.71
N VAL A 342 -26.76 2.25 -11.53
CA VAL A 342 -26.59 1.51 -10.27
C VAL A 342 -25.11 1.51 -9.94
N GLU A 343 -24.67 2.45 -9.11
CA GLU A 343 -23.31 2.43 -8.54
C GLU A 343 -23.21 1.29 -7.52
N LEU A 344 -22.86 0.09 -7.98
CA LEU A 344 -22.54 -1.00 -7.06
C LEU A 344 -21.29 -0.64 -6.26
N PRO A 345 -21.31 -0.76 -4.92
CA PRO A 345 -20.14 -0.52 -4.10
C PRO A 345 -19.03 -1.50 -4.49
N LYS A 346 -17.80 -1.00 -4.64
CA LYS A 346 -16.63 -1.85 -4.93
C LYS A 346 -16.41 -2.82 -3.76
N LEU A 347 -16.75 -4.09 -3.98
CA LEU A 347 -16.49 -5.16 -3.02
C LEU A 347 -14.97 -5.31 -2.84
N LYS A 348 -14.55 -5.48 -1.59
CA LYS A 348 -13.15 -5.70 -1.22
C LYS A 348 -12.94 -7.21 -1.09
N ALA A 349 -11.85 -7.70 -1.68
CA ALA A 349 -11.46 -9.09 -1.55
C ALA A 349 -11.24 -9.47 -0.07
N GLY A 350 -11.59 -10.71 0.29
CA GLY A 350 -11.39 -11.23 1.65
C GLY A 350 -12.40 -10.75 2.70
N ARG A 351 -13.56 -10.21 2.29
CA ARG A 351 -14.65 -9.83 3.21
C ARG A 351 -15.93 -10.60 2.91
N LEU A 352 -16.71 -10.86 3.97
CA LEU A 352 -18.06 -11.40 3.87
C LEU A 352 -19.06 -10.25 3.69
N TYR A 353 -20.05 -10.44 2.82
CA TYR A 353 -21.06 -9.44 2.52
C TYR A 353 -22.46 -10.05 2.56
N PHE A 354 -23.39 -9.37 3.21
CA PHE A 354 -24.82 -9.64 3.05
C PHE A 354 -25.34 -8.83 1.86
N LEU A 355 -25.32 -9.43 0.66
CA LEU A 355 -25.78 -8.80 -0.57
C LEU A 355 -27.13 -9.39 -0.99
N SER A 356 -28.03 -8.53 -1.47
CA SER A 356 -29.21 -9.01 -2.19
C SER A 356 -28.75 -9.71 -3.48
N PRO A 357 -29.34 -10.86 -3.84
CA PRO A 357 -29.09 -11.50 -5.14
C PRO A 357 -29.30 -10.54 -6.32
N THR A 358 -30.20 -9.56 -6.19
CA THR A 358 -30.47 -8.54 -7.23
C THR A 358 -29.30 -7.58 -7.50
N LEU A 359 -28.27 -7.56 -6.65
CA LEU A 359 -27.06 -6.73 -6.83
C LEU A 359 -25.90 -7.50 -7.49
N LEU A 360 -26.07 -8.80 -7.74
CA LEU A 360 -25.04 -9.68 -8.31
C LEU A 360 -25.29 -10.02 -9.80
N TYR A 361 -26.37 -9.51 -10.40
CA TYR A 361 -26.78 -9.76 -11.78
C TYR A 361 -26.85 -8.49 -12.62
#